data_AF-A0A350BMI6-F1
#
_entry.id   AF-A0A350BMI6-F1
#
_cell.length_a   1.000
_cell.length_b   1.000
_cell.length_c   1.000
_cell.angle_alpha   90.00
_cell.angle_beta   90.00
_cell.angle_gamma   90.00
#
_symmetry.space_group_name_H-M   'P 1'
#
loop_
_entity.id
_entity.type
_entity.pdbx_description
1 polymer ?
#
loop_
_entity_poly.entity_id
_entity_poly.type
_entity_poly.pdbx_seq_one_letter_code
_entity_poly.pdbx_strand_id
1 'polypeptide(L)'
;MTPQSKAAHAYAVVGLLRACRFMESPFDAQNLLRTKAHYIRFHRTKARHLLAAHAQMQEISNTLSSKNDALSLREWLVSNVNGLGMKEATHFLRNIGRNDGLAILDRHILRNLVRYGAIRRIPTSLTRKKYLQVERKFVEFSHKVGIPLDELDLLFWSMETGEI
;
A
#
# COMPACT_ATOMS: atom_id res chain seq x y z
N MET A 1 6.34 -2.01 5.07
CA MET A 1 6.26 -2.10 6.55
C MET A 1 4.85 -2.00 7.12
N THR A 2 3.98 -1.17 6.53
CA THR A 2 2.60 -0.90 6.96
C THR A 2 1.56 -2.03 6.84
N PRO A 3 1.70 -3.08 6.01
CA PRO A 3 0.65 -4.10 5.90
C PRO A 3 0.38 -4.77 7.24
N GLN A 4 -0.86 -4.65 7.73
CA GLN A 4 -1.34 -5.28 8.98
C GLN A 4 -0.47 -4.92 10.20
N SER A 5 0.07 -3.71 10.25
CA SER A 5 0.83 -3.16 11.39
C SER A 5 0.42 -1.72 11.63
N LYS A 6 0.48 -1.25 12.88
CA LYS A 6 0.14 0.14 13.22
C LYS A 6 1.09 1.10 12.49
N ALA A 7 0.54 2.16 11.90
CA ALA A 7 1.33 3.16 11.18
C ALA A 7 2.44 3.76 12.07
N ALA A 8 2.12 4.08 13.33
CA ALA A 8 3.09 4.60 14.31
C ALA A 8 4.28 3.66 14.54
N HIS A 9 4.04 2.34 14.66
CA HIS A 9 5.13 1.37 14.84
C HIS A 9 5.98 1.25 13.56
N ALA A 10 5.34 1.23 12.40
CA ALA A 10 6.05 1.20 11.12
C ALA A 10 6.93 2.44 10.94
N TYR A 11 6.44 3.61 11.35
CA TYR A 11 7.20 4.85 11.33
C TYR A 11 8.43 4.80 12.25
N ALA A 12 8.24 4.38 13.51
CA ALA A 12 9.34 4.22 14.46
C ALA A 12 10.44 3.28 13.93
N VAL A 13 10.04 2.13 13.36
CA VAL A 13 10.98 1.18 12.75
C VAL A 13 11.74 1.78 11.57
N VAL A 14 11.09 2.57 10.71
CA VAL A 14 11.78 3.25 9.60
C VAL A 14 12.83 4.23 10.14
N GLY A 15 12.51 4.96 11.21
CA GLY A 15 13.48 5.82 11.91
C GLY A 15 14.70 5.05 12.41
N LEU A 16 14.48 3.90 13.06
CA LEU A 16 15.56 3.05 13.55
C LEU A 16 16.42 2.46 12.41
N LEU A 17 15.80 1.99 11.33
CA LEU A 17 16.54 1.49 10.16
C LEU A 17 17.44 2.57 9.54
N ARG A 18 16.97 3.83 9.50
CA ARG A 18 17.78 4.97 9.08
C ARG A 18 18.94 5.24 10.04
N ALA A 19 18.68 5.24 11.36
CA ALA A 19 19.72 5.43 12.36
C ALA A 19 20.80 4.34 12.29
N CYS A 20 20.41 3.11 11.96
CA CYS A 20 21.32 1.99 11.74
C CYS A 20 21.95 1.96 10.34
N ARG A 21 21.76 3.00 9.50
CA ARG A 21 22.37 3.07 8.15
C ARG A 21 22.07 1.86 7.28
N PHE A 22 20.85 1.32 7.39
CA PHE A 22 20.44 0.09 6.70
C PHE A 22 20.65 0.15 5.18
N MET A 23 20.53 1.34 4.58
CA MET A 23 20.74 1.52 3.14
C MET A 23 22.21 1.35 2.72
N GLU A 24 23.15 1.72 3.59
CA GLU A 24 24.59 1.55 3.32
C GLU A 24 25.09 0.16 3.73
N SER A 25 24.58 -0.37 4.86
CA SER A 25 24.95 -1.67 5.40
C SER A 25 23.70 -2.47 5.77
N PRO A 26 23.12 -3.25 4.84
CA PRO A 26 21.91 -4.00 5.11
C PRO A 26 22.18 -5.15 6.08
N PHE A 27 21.23 -5.41 6.99
CA PHE A 27 21.32 -6.47 7.99
C PHE A 27 19.96 -7.15 8.20
N ASP A 28 19.94 -8.34 8.82
CA ASP A 28 18.66 -8.98 9.16
C ASP A 28 17.95 -8.20 10.28
N ALA A 29 16.94 -7.43 9.89
CA ALA A 29 16.15 -6.61 10.80
C ALA A 29 15.14 -7.42 11.64
N GLN A 30 15.09 -8.76 11.55
CA GLN A 30 14.07 -9.56 12.24
C GLN A 30 13.97 -9.26 13.74
N ASN A 31 15.10 -9.11 14.44
CA ASN A 31 15.11 -8.81 15.86
C ASN A 31 14.56 -7.40 16.15
N LEU A 32 14.97 -6.42 15.35
CA LEU A 32 14.45 -5.05 15.42
C LEU A 32 12.93 -5.03 15.24
N LEU A 33 12.42 -5.76 14.23
CA LEU A 33 10.99 -5.83 13.92
C LEU A 33 10.14 -6.57 14.97
N ARG A 34 10.74 -7.48 15.75
CA ARG A 34 10.03 -8.24 16.81
C ARG A 34 9.98 -7.50 18.16
N THR A 35 10.72 -6.41 18.31
CA THR A 35 10.79 -5.64 19.56
C THR A 35 9.41 -5.13 19.98
N LYS A 36 9.03 -5.34 21.26
CA LYS A 36 7.69 -5.03 21.77
C LYS A 36 7.28 -3.56 21.58
N ALA A 37 8.21 -2.62 21.83
CA ALA A 37 7.97 -1.18 21.76
C ALA A 37 7.50 -0.71 20.37
N HIS A 38 7.94 -1.39 19.31
CA HIS A 38 7.60 -1.07 17.93
C HIS A 38 7.35 -2.36 17.13
N TYR A 39 6.54 -3.24 17.71
CA TYR A 39 6.32 -4.58 17.18
C TYR A 39 5.66 -4.53 15.79
N ILE A 40 6.27 -5.24 14.84
CA ILE A 40 5.77 -5.44 13.48
C ILE A 40 5.36 -6.90 13.30
N ARG A 41 4.08 -7.11 12.99
CA ARG A 41 3.53 -8.43 12.63
C ARG A 41 4.22 -8.98 11.38
N PHE A 42 4.36 -10.30 11.33
CA PHE A 42 5.08 -11.02 10.27
C PHE A 42 6.53 -10.54 10.09
N HIS A 43 7.18 -10.18 11.20
CA HIS A 43 8.55 -9.63 11.22
C HIS A 43 9.55 -10.47 10.41
N ARG A 44 9.49 -11.81 10.46
CA ARG A 44 10.39 -12.69 9.70
C ARG A 44 10.28 -12.46 8.19
N THR A 45 9.06 -12.54 7.66
CA THR A 45 8.78 -12.33 6.23
C THR A 45 9.14 -10.91 5.81
N LYS A 46 8.79 -9.90 6.62
CA LYS A 46 9.08 -8.50 6.31
C LYS A 46 10.58 -8.19 6.35
N ALA A 47 11.35 -8.77 7.26
CA ALA A 47 12.80 -8.63 7.28
C ALA A 47 13.44 -9.20 6.00
N ARG A 48 12.99 -10.38 5.56
CA ARG A 48 13.43 -10.96 4.28
C ARG A 48 13.08 -10.06 3.09
N HIS A 49 11.87 -9.52 3.04
CA HIS A 49 11.45 -8.62 1.97
C HIS A 49 12.25 -7.31 1.96
N LEU A 50 12.62 -6.76 3.13
CA LEU A 50 13.48 -5.58 3.22
C LEU A 50 14.85 -5.84 2.58
N LEU A 51 15.47 -6.98 2.89
CA LEU A 51 16.76 -7.36 2.30
C LEU A 51 16.64 -7.59 0.79
N ALA A 52 15.60 -8.27 0.33
CA ALA A 52 15.36 -8.50 -1.10
C ALA A 52 15.15 -7.17 -1.85
N ALA A 53 14.34 -6.26 -1.30
CA ALA A 53 14.10 -4.95 -1.89
C ALA A 53 15.36 -4.06 -1.89
N HIS A 54 16.22 -4.18 -0.86
CA HIS A 54 17.52 -3.51 -0.84
C HIS A 54 18.44 -4.03 -1.95
N ALA A 55 18.53 -5.35 -2.13
CA ALA A 55 19.32 -5.95 -3.21
C ALA A 55 18.83 -5.53 -4.62
N GLN A 56 17.53 -5.27 -4.78
CA GLN A 56 16.92 -4.82 -6.03
C GLN A 56 16.78 -3.29 -6.14
N MET A 57 17.36 -2.51 -5.22
CA MET A 57 17.10 -1.07 -5.09
C MET A 57 17.42 -0.29 -6.37
N GLN A 58 18.48 -0.66 -7.08
CA GLN A 58 18.86 0.01 -8.33
C GLN A 58 17.77 -0.17 -9.41
N GLU A 59 17.24 -1.37 -9.56
CA GLU A 59 16.19 -1.68 -10.53
C GLU A 59 14.88 -0.97 -10.18
N ILE A 60 14.53 -0.95 -8.89
CA ILE A 60 13.39 -0.20 -8.37
C ILE A 60 13.55 1.29 -8.69
N SER A 61 14.71 1.88 -8.38
CA SER A 61 14.99 3.29 -8.62
C SER A 61 14.93 3.66 -10.11
N ASN A 62 15.51 2.83 -10.98
CA ASN A 62 15.48 3.04 -12.43
C ASN A 62 14.05 3.01 -12.95
N THR A 63 13.25 2.03 -12.51
CA THR A 63 11.84 1.92 -12.92
C THR A 63 11.03 3.12 -12.45
N LEU A 64 11.19 3.56 -11.20
CA LEU A 64 10.47 4.72 -10.66
C LEU A 64 10.87 6.04 -11.33
N SER A 65 12.10 6.14 -11.82
CA SER A 65 12.62 7.31 -12.55
C SER A 65 12.19 7.35 -14.02
N SER A 66 11.63 6.25 -14.54
CA SER A 66 11.12 6.20 -15.91
C SER A 66 9.89 7.11 -16.11
N LYS A 67 9.53 7.35 -17.38
CA LYS A 67 8.31 8.09 -17.75
C LYS A 67 7.05 7.22 -17.79
N ASN A 68 7.08 6.03 -17.20
CA ASN A 68 5.93 5.14 -17.15
C ASN A 68 4.79 5.76 -16.32
N ASP A 69 3.56 5.50 -16.74
CA ASP A 69 2.35 5.87 -16.02
C ASP A 69 2.20 5.06 -14.72
N ALA A 70 1.31 5.54 -13.82
CA ALA A 70 1.13 4.92 -12.52
C ALA A 70 0.65 3.46 -12.60
N LEU A 71 -0.14 3.12 -13.62
CA LEU A 71 -0.70 1.78 -13.80
C LEU A 71 0.43 0.80 -14.15
N SER A 72 1.27 1.17 -15.12
CA SER A 72 2.46 0.43 -15.53
C SER A 72 3.46 0.28 -14.38
N LEU A 73 3.72 1.36 -13.62
CA LEU A 73 4.59 1.31 -12.44
C LEU A 73 4.04 0.37 -11.35
N ARG A 74 2.73 0.43 -11.08
CA ARG A 74 2.08 -0.44 -10.10
C ARG A 74 2.23 -1.90 -10.49
N GLU A 75 1.95 -2.24 -11.74
CA GLU A 75 2.03 -3.61 -12.23
C GLU A 75 3.47 -4.15 -12.15
N TRP A 76 4.45 -3.32 -12.47
CA TRP A 76 5.85 -3.69 -12.32
C TRP A 76 6.22 -3.92 -10.85
N LEU A 77 5.83 -3.02 -9.95
CA LEU A 77 6.09 -3.16 -8.51
C LEU A 77 5.48 -4.43 -7.91
N VAL A 78 4.23 -4.73 -8.26
CA VAL A 78 3.52 -5.93 -7.79
C VAL A 78 4.18 -7.22 -8.29
N SER A 79 4.73 -7.19 -9.50
CA SER A 79 5.33 -8.37 -10.12
C SER A 79 6.77 -8.63 -9.66
N ASN A 80 7.52 -7.56 -9.34
CA ASN A 80 8.97 -7.65 -9.13
C ASN A 80 9.42 -7.40 -7.69
N VAL A 81 8.61 -6.74 -6.85
CA VAL A 81 8.99 -6.38 -5.48
C VAL A 81 8.23 -7.23 -4.46
N ASN A 82 8.97 -8.11 -3.78
CA ASN A 82 8.41 -9.02 -2.79
C ASN A 82 7.65 -8.29 -1.67
N GLY A 83 6.40 -8.70 -1.45
CA GLY A 83 5.55 -8.15 -0.41
C GLY A 83 4.77 -6.89 -0.79
N LEU A 84 4.88 -6.40 -2.04
CA LEU A 84 3.97 -5.41 -2.57
C LEU A 84 2.79 -6.09 -3.29
N GLY A 85 1.60 -6.01 -2.69
CA GLY A 85 0.35 -6.29 -3.39
C GLY A 85 -0.18 -5.05 -4.11
N MET A 86 -1.31 -5.20 -4.82
CA MET A 86 -1.95 -4.11 -5.56
C MET A 86 -2.13 -2.85 -4.70
N LYS A 87 -2.68 -3.01 -3.49
CA LYS A 87 -2.91 -1.90 -2.56
C LYS A 87 -1.60 -1.28 -2.09
N GLU A 88 -0.64 -2.11 -1.69
CA GLU A 88 0.65 -1.64 -1.18
C GLU A 88 1.45 -0.89 -2.25
N ALA A 89 1.42 -1.36 -3.50
CA ALA A 89 2.07 -0.70 -4.63
C ALA A 89 1.39 0.62 -4.96
N THR A 90 0.05 0.68 -5.06
CA THR A 90 -0.69 1.94 -5.25
C THR A 90 -0.39 2.92 -4.12
N HIS A 91 -0.44 2.47 -2.85
CA HIS A 91 -0.16 3.31 -1.70
C HIS A 91 1.29 3.83 -1.69
N PHE A 92 2.25 3.02 -2.12
CA PHE A 92 3.63 3.47 -2.31
C PHE A 92 3.74 4.55 -3.37
N LEU A 93 3.10 4.37 -4.53
CA LEU A 93 3.06 5.37 -5.61
C LEU A 93 2.42 6.69 -5.14
N ARG A 94 1.37 6.64 -4.31
CA ARG A 94 0.74 7.84 -3.72
C ARG A 94 1.72 8.60 -2.85
N ASN A 95 2.48 7.90 -2.01
CA ASN A 95 3.44 8.52 -1.10
C ASN A 95 4.62 9.20 -1.80
N ILE A 96 4.92 8.81 -3.05
CA ILE A 96 5.98 9.44 -3.86
C ILE A 96 5.43 10.38 -4.95
N GLY A 97 4.11 10.64 -4.95
CA GLY A 97 3.49 11.54 -5.94
C GLY A 97 3.36 10.96 -7.36
N ARG A 98 3.44 9.64 -7.54
CA ARG A 98 3.39 8.94 -8.85
C ARG A 98 2.14 8.07 -9.03
N ASN A 99 1.06 8.35 -8.28
CA ASN A 99 -0.14 7.51 -8.26
C ASN A 99 -1.14 7.78 -9.38
N ASP A 100 -1.13 8.99 -9.96
CA ASP A 100 -1.99 9.38 -11.09
C ASP A 100 -3.48 8.96 -10.91
N GLY A 101 -4.03 9.23 -9.72
CA GLY A 101 -5.45 8.96 -9.43
C GLY A 101 -5.84 7.49 -9.22
N LEU A 102 -4.91 6.54 -9.16
CA LEU A 102 -5.24 5.14 -8.89
C LEU A 102 -5.89 4.92 -7.50
N ALA A 103 -6.92 4.08 -7.45
CA ALA A 103 -7.67 3.81 -6.24
C ALA A 103 -6.89 2.93 -5.25
N ILE A 104 -6.94 3.28 -3.97
CA ILE A 104 -6.38 2.46 -2.89
C ILE A 104 -7.52 1.69 -2.23
N LEU A 105 -7.70 0.43 -2.62
CA LEU A 105 -8.75 -0.42 -2.04
C LEU A 105 -8.27 -1.01 -0.72
N ASP A 106 -8.64 -0.34 0.36
CA ASP A 106 -8.40 -0.80 1.71
C ASP A 106 -9.69 -1.44 2.32
N ARG A 107 -9.69 -1.73 3.63
CA ARG A 107 -10.88 -2.31 4.27
C ARG A 107 -12.05 -1.32 4.34
N HIS A 108 -11.83 -0.03 4.61
CA HIS A 108 -12.91 0.94 4.77
C HIS A 108 -13.58 1.27 3.45
N ILE A 109 -12.80 1.41 2.37
CA ILE A 109 -13.33 1.58 1.03
C ILE A 109 -14.22 0.39 0.65
N LEU A 110 -13.76 -0.84 0.88
CA LEU A 110 -14.55 -2.02 0.55
C LEU A 110 -15.87 -2.11 1.33
N ARG A 111 -15.88 -1.71 2.61
CA ARG A 111 -17.11 -1.67 3.41
C ARG A 111 -18.08 -0.61 2.90
N ASN A 112 -17.59 0.60 2.60
CA ASN A 112 -18.44 1.67 2.09
C ASN A 112 -18.98 1.36 0.68
N LEU A 113 -18.19 0.77 -0.20
CA LEU A 113 -18.67 0.31 -1.51
C LEU A 113 -19.79 -0.74 -1.39
N VAL A 114 -19.76 -1.60 -0.36
CA VAL A 114 -20.90 -2.49 -0.07
C VAL A 114 -22.08 -1.71 0.49
N ARG A 115 -21.84 -0.84 1.47
CA ARG A 115 -22.87 -0.05 2.16
C ARG A 115 -23.70 0.79 1.17
N TYR A 116 -23.06 1.38 0.18
CA TYR A 116 -23.71 2.21 -0.84
C TYR A 116 -24.05 1.45 -2.14
N GLY A 117 -23.92 0.12 -2.14
CA GLY A 117 -24.36 -0.74 -3.23
C GLY A 117 -23.51 -0.70 -4.51
N ALA A 118 -22.30 -0.15 -4.45
CA ALA A 118 -21.35 -0.18 -5.57
C ALA A 118 -20.84 -1.61 -5.85
N ILE A 119 -20.70 -2.43 -4.80
CA ILE A 119 -20.42 -3.87 -4.90
C ILE A 119 -21.37 -4.66 -3.99
N ARG A 120 -21.72 -5.89 -4.39
CA ARG A 120 -22.70 -6.70 -3.63
C ARG A 120 -22.20 -7.17 -2.27
N ARG A 121 -20.91 -7.49 -2.18
CA ARG A 121 -20.24 -8.00 -0.97
C ARG A 121 -18.74 -7.82 -1.06
N ILE A 122 -18.07 -7.77 0.09
CA ILE A 122 -16.60 -7.79 0.15
C ILE A 122 -16.10 -9.15 -0.35
N PRO A 123 -15.19 -9.20 -1.34
CA PRO A 123 -14.61 -10.46 -1.80
C PRO A 123 -13.85 -11.17 -0.67
N THR A 124 -13.98 -12.49 -0.57
CA THR A 124 -13.23 -13.31 0.39
C THR A 124 -11.71 -13.24 0.20
N SER A 125 -11.29 -13.04 -1.06
CA SER A 125 -9.90 -12.80 -1.44
C SER A 125 -9.84 -11.70 -2.50
N LEU A 126 -8.87 -10.80 -2.37
CA LEU A 126 -8.56 -9.76 -3.35
C LEU A 126 -7.43 -10.22 -4.25
N THR A 127 -7.74 -11.14 -5.16
CA THR A 127 -6.82 -11.46 -6.27
C THR A 127 -6.65 -10.24 -7.16
N ARG A 128 -5.57 -10.17 -7.93
CA ARG A 128 -5.33 -9.07 -8.89
C ARG A 128 -6.55 -8.77 -9.76
N LYS A 129 -7.17 -9.81 -10.35
CA LYS A 129 -8.39 -9.69 -11.16
C LYS A 129 -9.55 -9.05 -10.38
N LYS A 130 -9.79 -9.49 -9.14
CA LYS A 130 -10.85 -8.94 -8.30
C LYS A 130 -10.55 -7.50 -7.85
N TYR A 131 -9.29 -7.20 -7.54
CA TYR A 131 -8.86 -5.85 -7.19
C TYR A 131 -9.20 -4.88 -8.33
N LEU A 132 -8.78 -5.19 -9.56
CA LEU A 132 -9.08 -4.35 -10.73
C LEU A 132 -10.58 -4.25 -11.02
N GLN A 133 -11.36 -5.30 -10.77
CA GLN A 133 -12.81 -5.25 -10.92
C GLN A 133 -13.46 -4.30 -9.90
N VAL A 134 -13.04 -4.37 -8.63
CA VAL A 134 -13.57 -3.49 -7.59
C VAL A 134 -13.09 -2.05 -7.79
N GLU A 135 -11.86 -1.85 -8.25
CA GLU A 135 -11.30 -0.54 -8.58
C GLU A 135 -12.15 0.15 -9.66
N ARG A 136 -12.47 -0.56 -10.74
CA ARG A 136 -13.41 -0.04 -11.77
C ARG A 136 -14.77 0.29 -11.19
N LYS A 137 -15.33 -0.56 -10.32
CA LYS A 137 -16.63 -0.29 -9.67
C LYS A 137 -16.59 0.94 -8.76
N PHE A 138 -15.45 1.21 -8.13
CA PHE A 138 -15.27 2.42 -7.34
C PHE A 138 -15.21 3.67 -8.22
N VAL A 139 -14.48 3.63 -9.33
CA VAL A 139 -14.44 4.72 -10.32
C VAL A 139 -15.84 4.97 -10.91
N GLU A 140 -16.56 3.92 -11.32
CA GLU A 140 -17.95 4.04 -11.78
C GLU A 140 -18.86 4.66 -10.71
N PHE A 141 -18.70 4.26 -9.45
CA PHE A 141 -19.47 4.83 -8.33
C PHE A 141 -19.15 6.31 -8.13
N SER A 142 -17.88 6.70 -8.20
CA SER A 142 -17.41 8.09 -8.13
C SER A 142 -18.08 8.96 -9.18
N HIS A 143 -18.07 8.53 -10.44
CA HIS A 143 -18.77 9.24 -11.52
C HIS A 143 -20.28 9.33 -11.29
N LYS A 144 -20.90 8.27 -10.77
CA LYS A 144 -22.35 8.24 -10.51
C LYS A 144 -22.77 9.25 -9.43
N VAL A 145 -21.96 9.43 -8.39
CA VAL A 145 -22.26 10.37 -7.30
C VAL A 145 -21.71 11.77 -7.53
N GLY A 146 -20.88 11.96 -8.56
CA GLY A 146 -20.31 13.26 -8.92
C GLY A 146 -19.21 13.75 -7.98
N ILE A 147 -18.58 12.85 -7.21
CA ILE A 147 -17.51 13.17 -6.25
C ILE A 147 -16.20 12.54 -6.74
N PRO A 148 -15.09 13.30 -6.85
CA PRO A 148 -13.77 12.75 -7.20
C PRO A 148 -13.35 11.57 -6.32
N LEU A 149 -12.56 10.66 -6.90
CA LEU A 149 -12.21 9.39 -6.25
C LEU A 149 -11.40 9.57 -4.96
N ASP A 150 -10.50 10.55 -4.95
CA ASP A 150 -9.67 10.96 -3.81
C ASP A 150 -10.49 11.65 -2.71
N GLU A 151 -11.47 12.49 -3.08
CA GLU A 151 -12.43 13.04 -2.13
C GLU A 151 -13.32 11.95 -1.52
N LEU A 152 -13.75 10.97 -2.32
CA LEU A 152 -14.49 9.81 -1.81
C LEU A 152 -13.67 8.94 -0.87
N ASP A 153 -12.37 8.76 -1.15
CA ASP A 153 -11.45 8.06 -0.25
C ASP A 153 -11.41 8.75 1.11
N LEU A 154 -11.24 10.07 1.14
CA LEU A 154 -11.25 10.89 2.36
C LEU A 154 -12.60 10.83 3.09
N LEU A 155 -13.71 10.93 2.36
CA LEU A 155 -15.06 10.84 2.92
C LEU A 155 -15.31 9.47 3.55
N PHE A 156 -14.92 8.40 2.87
CA PHE A 156 -15.09 7.04 3.36
C PHE A 156 -14.21 6.75 4.57
N TRP A 157 -13.04 7.36 4.63
CA TRP A 157 -12.15 7.29 5.78
C TRP A 157 -12.73 8.02 7.00
N SER A 158 -13.17 9.27 6.84
CA SER A 158 -13.72 10.08 7.94
C SER A 158 -15.01 9.50 8.52
N MET A 159 -15.82 8.83 7.71
CA MET A 159 -17.00 8.09 8.18
C MET A 159 -16.67 6.89 9.08
N GLU A 160 -15.46 6.32 8.99
CA GLU A 160 -15.04 5.23 9.87
C GLU A 160 -14.35 5.70 11.15
N THR A 161 -13.57 6.77 11.08
CA THR A 161 -12.74 7.27 12.19
C THR A 161 -13.41 8.37 13.00
N GLY A 162 -14.38 9.10 12.41
CA GLY A 162 -14.92 10.33 12.99
C GLY A 162 -13.93 11.51 12.97
N GLU A 163 -12.78 11.35 12.31
CA GLU A 163 -11.69 12.32 12.20
C GLU A 163 -11.22 12.42 10.74
N ILE A 164 -10.68 13.58 10.33
CA ILE A 164 -10.08 13.84 9.01
C ILE A 164 -8.56 13.94 9.17
#